data_AF-A0A3B9IMC5-F1
#
_entry.id   AF-A0A3B9IMC5-F1
#
_cell.length_a   1.000
_cell.length_b   1.000
_cell.length_c   1.000
_cell.angle_alpha   90.00
_cell.angle_beta   90.00
_cell.angle_gamma   90.00
#
_symmetry.space_group_name_H-M   'P 1'
#
loop_
_entity.id
_entity.type
_entity.pdbx_description
1 polymer ?
#
loop_
_entity_poly.entity_id
_entity_poly.type
_entity_poly.pdbx_seq_one_letter_code
_entity_poly.pdbx_strand_id
1 'polypeptide(L)'
;MRLSRWLILTYALIILVGLSAALPNLLTPGQRAALPGWLPSKPVTLGLDLRGGSQLVLEVDASALLNDPRLTEAERAERLNAALTQSLEIVRTRIDQIGVAEPSVQRVGDDRIMVQLPGVQDPARIRTLLGSTAKLGFHMLADPPAPGARPAPGTLLLPMQDERDGSGAPRKLAVQAQPALDGDRLADAHAGFDPRSGEP
;
A
#
# COMPACT_ATOMS: atom_id res chain seq x y z
N MET A 1 30.23 57.16 -1.76
CA MET A 1 28.81 57.09 -2.20
C MET A 1 27.94 57.01 -0.95
N ARG A 2 27.26 58.10 -0.56
CA ARG A 2 26.36 58.07 0.62
C ARG A 2 25.00 57.55 0.15
N LEU A 3 24.66 56.34 0.54
CA LEU A 3 23.33 55.78 0.28
C LEU A 3 22.28 56.67 0.97
N SER A 4 21.23 57.03 0.22
CA SER A 4 20.15 57.88 0.71
C SER A 4 19.46 57.22 1.91
N ARG A 5 19.27 57.98 3.00
CA ARG A 5 18.61 57.47 4.23
C ARG A 5 17.20 56.94 3.96
N TRP A 6 16.51 57.50 2.97
CA TRP A 6 15.21 57.04 2.51
C TRP A 6 15.26 55.69 1.80
N LEU A 7 16.29 55.47 0.98
CA LEU A 7 16.53 54.20 0.29
C LEU A 7 16.86 53.09 1.31
N ILE A 8 17.66 53.41 2.32
CA ILE A 8 17.98 52.49 3.43
C ILE A 8 16.70 52.12 4.20
N LEU A 9 15.84 53.09 4.49
CA LEU A 9 14.55 52.85 5.17
C LEU A 9 13.62 51.97 4.33
N THR A 10 13.54 52.18 3.01
CA THR A 10 12.70 51.35 2.13
C THR A 10 13.22 49.92 2.05
N TYR A 11 14.53 49.73 1.87
CA TYR A 11 15.10 48.38 1.86
C TYR A 11 14.98 47.68 3.22
N ALA A 12 15.18 48.39 4.33
CA ALA A 12 15.00 47.84 5.66
C ALA A 12 13.56 47.35 5.89
N LEU A 13 12.56 48.13 5.43
CA LEU A 13 11.15 47.74 5.50
C LEU A 13 10.86 46.48 4.66
N ILE A 14 11.37 46.42 3.43
CA ILE A 14 11.19 45.26 2.54
C ILE A 14 11.83 44.01 3.16
N ILE A 15 13.04 44.12 3.70
CA ILE A 15 13.72 43.01 4.38
C ILE A 15 12.93 42.56 5.61
N LEU A 16 12.42 43.49 6.43
CA LEU A 16 11.63 43.18 7.61
C LEU A 16 10.33 42.43 7.26
N VAL A 17 9.64 42.85 6.20
CA VAL A 17 8.43 42.19 5.69
C VAL A 17 8.78 40.80 5.14
N GLY A 18 9.87 40.67 4.39
CA GLY A 18 10.36 39.38 3.89
C GLY A 18 10.73 38.41 5.01
N LEU A 19 11.42 38.88 6.05
CA LEU A 19 11.77 38.08 7.22
C LEU A 19 10.51 37.61 7.96
N SER A 20 9.52 38.50 8.12
CA SER A 20 8.25 38.18 8.78
C SER A 20 7.43 37.15 8.00
N ALA A 21 7.45 37.19 6.67
CA ALA A 21 6.80 36.21 5.81
C ALA A 21 7.52 34.85 5.80
N ALA A 22 8.85 34.82 5.99
CA ALA A 22 9.64 33.59 6.08
C ALA A 22 9.64 32.95 7.49
N LEU A 23 9.43 33.75 8.53
CA LEU A 23 9.39 33.32 9.94
C LEU A 23 8.48 32.11 10.21
N PRO A 24 7.23 32.01 9.70
CA PRO A 24 6.37 30.86 9.96
C PRO A 24 6.90 29.54 9.40
N ASN A 25 7.86 29.56 8.46
CA ASN A 25 8.48 28.35 7.92
C ASN A 25 9.55 27.75 8.86
N LEU A 26 10.10 28.54 9.78
CA LEU A 26 11.07 28.11 10.79
C LEU A 26 10.41 27.67 12.11
N LEU A 27 9.11 27.90 12.26
CA LEU A 27 8.36 27.66 13.49
C LEU A 27 7.65 26.30 13.47
N THR A 28 7.83 25.54 14.55
CA THR A 28 7.16 24.25 14.77
C THR A 28 5.64 24.40 14.87
N PRO A 29 4.84 23.34 14.59
CA PRO A 29 3.36 23.42 14.61
C PRO A 29 2.77 24.00 15.90
N GLY A 30 3.38 23.70 17.07
CA GLY A 30 2.93 24.21 18.37
C GLY A 30 3.23 25.70 18.60
N GLN A 31 4.32 26.22 18.04
CA GLN A 31 4.68 27.65 18.16
C GLN A 31 3.87 28.53 17.19
N ARG A 32 3.39 27.97 16.07
CA ARG A 32 2.54 28.66 15.09
C ARG A 32 1.13 28.97 15.63
N ALA A 33 0.63 28.18 16.57
CA ALA A 33 -0.69 28.40 17.20
C ALA A 33 -0.73 29.62 18.14
N ALA A 34 0.43 30.08 18.62
CA ALA A 34 0.56 31.26 19.48
C ALA A 34 0.79 32.56 18.70
N LEU A 35 0.81 32.51 17.36
CA LEU A 35 1.02 33.69 16.54
C LEU A 35 -0.26 34.54 16.49
N PRO A 36 -0.13 35.88 16.59
CA PRO A 36 -1.25 36.79 16.38
C PRO A 36 -1.91 36.60 15.01
N GLY A 37 -3.24 36.72 14.93
CA GLY A 37 -4.03 36.44 13.72
C GLY A 37 -3.75 37.32 12.48
N TRP A 38 -2.84 38.30 12.59
CA TRP A 38 -2.37 39.11 11.46
C TRP A 38 -1.19 38.47 10.71
N LEU A 39 -0.61 37.38 11.23
CA LEU A 39 0.49 36.64 10.59
C LEU A 39 -0.04 35.47 9.72
N PRO A 40 0.48 35.27 8.50
CA PRO A 40 0.10 34.14 7.66
C PRO A 40 0.50 32.81 8.30
N SER A 41 -0.48 32.09 8.84
CA SER A 41 -0.29 30.84 9.60
C SER A 41 -0.37 29.57 8.74
N LYS A 42 -0.59 29.71 7.42
CA LYS A 42 -0.68 28.57 6.49
C LYS A 42 0.73 28.12 6.08
N PRO A 43 1.20 26.94 6.51
CA PRO A 43 2.48 26.42 6.03
C PRO A 43 2.39 26.13 4.53
N VAL A 44 3.51 26.32 3.82
CA VAL A 44 3.63 25.88 2.44
C VAL A 44 3.49 24.37 2.38
N THR A 45 2.69 23.85 1.46
CA THR A 45 2.58 22.42 1.19
C THR A 45 3.87 21.91 0.59
N LEU A 46 4.77 21.43 1.45
CA LEU A 46 6.02 20.79 1.09
C LEU A 46 5.72 19.48 0.32
N GLY A 47 6.45 19.22 -0.77
CA GLY A 47 6.33 17.98 -1.54
C GLY A 47 6.88 16.75 -0.78
N LEU A 48 6.70 15.55 -1.33
CA LEU A 48 7.12 14.28 -0.74
C LEU A 48 8.59 14.27 -0.30
N ASP A 49 9.47 14.87 -1.12
CA ASP A 49 10.91 14.94 -0.87
C ASP A 49 11.27 15.78 0.37
N LEU A 50 10.42 16.77 0.69
CA LEU A 50 10.64 17.68 1.82
C LEU A 50 9.79 17.33 3.06
N ARG A 51 8.69 16.60 2.90
CA ARG A 51 7.86 16.07 4.00
C ARG A 51 8.31 14.70 4.50
N GLY A 52 9.13 14.00 3.72
CA GLY A 52 9.42 12.59 3.91
C GLY A 52 8.23 11.72 3.47
N GLY A 53 8.52 10.67 2.70
CA GLY A 53 7.58 9.63 2.36
C GLY A 53 8.13 8.65 1.33
N SER A 54 7.27 7.78 0.82
CA SER A 54 7.66 6.66 -0.04
C SER A 54 7.00 6.75 -1.41
N GLN A 55 7.77 6.51 -2.46
CA GLN A 55 7.29 6.34 -3.84
C GLN A 55 7.55 4.91 -4.29
N LEU A 56 6.50 4.23 -4.74
CA LEU A 56 6.57 2.89 -5.31
C LEU A 56 6.03 2.92 -6.74
N VAL A 57 6.68 2.17 -7.63
CA VAL A 57 6.15 1.89 -8.97
C VAL A 57 5.87 0.40 -9.04
N LEU A 58 4.62 0.06 -9.28
CA LEU A 58 4.13 -1.29 -9.44
C LEU A 58 3.90 -1.55 -10.92
N GLU A 59 4.29 -2.72 -11.40
CA GLU A 59 4.06 -3.17 -12.77
C GLU A 59 3.07 -4.33 -12.75
N VAL A 60 2.11 -4.33 -13.67
CA VAL A 60 1.15 -5.42 -13.79
C VAL A 60 1.81 -6.58 -14.55
N ASP A 61 1.74 -7.78 -13.98
CA ASP A 61 2.19 -9.00 -14.68
C ASP A 61 1.22 -9.33 -15.84
N ALA A 62 1.48 -8.70 -16.98
CA ALA A 62 0.69 -8.87 -18.20
C ALA A 62 0.99 -10.21 -18.89
N SER A 63 2.09 -10.89 -18.56
CA SER A 63 2.51 -12.10 -19.24
C SER A 63 1.45 -13.21 -19.10
N ALA A 64 0.92 -13.41 -17.89
CA ALA A 64 -0.12 -14.40 -17.62
C ALA A 64 -1.45 -14.06 -18.30
N LEU A 65 -1.78 -12.78 -18.47
CA LEU A 65 -3.05 -12.30 -19.03
C LEU A 65 -3.09 -12.36 -20.56
N LEU A 66 -1.93 -12.30 -21.20
CA LEU A 66 -1.78 -12.19 -22.66
C LEU A 66 -1.31 -13.49 -23.33
N ASN A 67 -1.05 -14.54 -22.55
CA ASN A 67 -0.56 -15.84 -23.03
C ASN A 67 -1.55 -16.62 -23.91
N ASP A 68 -2.79 -16.17 -24.10
CA ASP A 68 -3.74 -16.81 -25.00
C ASP A 68 -3.45 -16.38 -26.46
N PRO A 69 -3.00 -17.30 -27.34
CA PRO A 69 -2.66 -16.99 -28.72
C PRO A 69 -3.88 -16.64 -29.59
N ARG A 70 -5.11 -16.84 -29.10
CA ARG A 70 -6.34 -16.50 -29.81
C ARG A 70 -6.76 -15.04 -29.67
N LEU A 71 -6.14 -14.30 -28.74
CA LEU A 71 -6.49 -12.92 -28.48
C LEU A 71 -6.01 -12.00 -29.62
N THR A 72 -6.93 -11.18 -30.12
CA THR A 72 -6.62 -10.06 -31.00
C THR A 72 -5.90 -8.94 -30.24
N GLU A 73 -5.20 -8.05 -30.95
CA GLU A 73 -4.52 -6.90 -30.32
C GLU A 73 -5.49 -6.00 -29.54
N ALA A 74 -6.71 -5.83 -30.05
CA ALA A 74 -7.75 -5.07 -29.38
C ALA A 74 -8.20 -5.71 -28.06
N GLU A 75 -8.45 -7.02 -28.04
CA GLU A 75 -8.84 -7.75 -26.83
C GLU A 75 -7.70 -7.79 -25.79
N ARG A 76 -6.45 -7.86 -26.25
CA ARG A 76 -5.28 -7.76 -25.37
C ARG A 76 -5.23 -6.41 -24.66
N ALA A 77 -5.42 -5.32 -25.40
CA ALA A 77 -5.44 -3.98 -24.84
C ALA A 77 -6.60 -3.78 -23.85
N GLU A 78 -7.78 -4.30 -24.17
CA GLU A 78 -8.95 -4.24 -23.28
C GLU A 78 -8.71 -5.02 -21.98
N ARG A 79 -8.19 -6.25 -22.06
CA ARG A 79 -7.86 -7.06 -20.87
C ARG A 79 -6.79 -6.42 -20.01
N LEU A 80 -5.73 -5.86 -20.62
CA LEU A 80 -4.69 -5.15 -19.89
C LEU A 80 -5.28 -3.94 -19.16
N ASN A 81 -6.14 -3.17 -19.83
CA ASN A 81 -6.78 -2.00 -19.22
C ASN A 81 -7.70 -2.41 -18.06
N ALA A 82 -8.51 -3.46 -18.23
CA ALA A 82 -9.36 -4.00 -17.17
C ALA A 82 -8.54 -4.47 -15.97
N ALA A 83 -7.46 -5.20 -16.20
CA ALA A 83 -6.54 -5.65 -15.14
C ALA A 83 -5.88 -4.48 -14.41
N LEU A 84 -5.52 -3.40 -15.13
CA LEU A 84 -4.97 -2.18 -14.53
C LEU A 84 -6.00 -1.45 -13.67
N THR A 85 -7.23 -1.28 -14.15
CA THR A 85 -8.31 -0.66 -13.38
C THR A 85 -8.58 -1.45 -12.10
N GLN A 86 -8.66 -2.77 -12.19
CA GLN A 86 -8.84 -3.64 -11.04
C GLN A 86 -7.66 -3.54 -10.07
N SER A 87 -6.43 -3.55 -10.58
CA SER A 87 -5.22 -3.43 -9.75
C SER A 87 -5.17 -2.09 -9.02
N LEU A 88 -5.55 -1.00 -9.69
CA LEU A 88 -5.61 0.33 -9.11
C LEU A 88 -6.62 0.40 -7.95
N GLU A 89 -7.77 -0.25 -8.10
CA GLU A 89 -8.76 -0.33 -7.02
C GLU A 89 -8.26 -1.16 -5.83
N ILE A 90 -7.68 -2.34 -6.09
CA ILE A 90 -7.09 -3.17 -5.04
C ILE A 90 -6.00 -2.41 -4.27
N VAL A 91 -5.14 -1.69 -4.98
CA VAL A 91 -4.06 -0.88 -4.38
C VAL A 91 -4.66 0.23 -3.51
N ARG A 92 -5.70 0.94 -3.97
CA ARG A 92 -6.39 1.96 -3.17
C ARG A 92 -6.97 1.38 -1.88
N THR A 93 -7.75 0.30 -1.98
CA THR A 93 -8.35 -0.35 -0.81
C THR A 93 -7.29 -0.80 0.19
N ARG A 94 -6.17 -1.36 -0.28
CA ARG A 94 -5.06 -1.77 0.60
C ARG A 94 -4.37 -0.59 1.27
N ILE A 95 -4.22 0.54 0.58
CA ILE A 95 -3.60 1.73 1.17
C ILE A 95 -4.51 2.33 2.24
N ASP A 96 -5.83 2.34 2.01
CA ASP A 96 -6.80 2.83 3.00
C ASP A 96 -6.72 2.02 4.30
N GLN A 97 -6.53 0.69 4.20
CA GLN A 97 -6.34 -0.19 5.35
C GLN A 97 -5.06 0.09 6.16
N ILE A 98 -4.03 0.69 5.53
CA ILE A 98 -2.77 1.06 6.19
C ILE A 98 -2.93 2.37 6.97
N GLY A 99 -3.96 3.17 6.68
CA GLY A 99 -4.26 4.42 7.40
C GLY A 99 -3.33 5.58 7.06
N VAL A 100 -2.82 5.64 5.82
CA VAL A 100 -1.96 6.74 5.36
C VAL A 100 -2.81 7.96 5.01
N ALA A 101 -2.39 9.15 5.45
CA ALA A 101 -3.07 10.40 5.09
C ALA A 101 -2.76 10.79 3.64
N GLU A 102 -3.79 10.96 2.80
CA GLU A 102 -3.67 11.49 1.43
C GLU A 102 -2.75 10.70 0.47
N PRO A 103 -2.99 9.39 0.25
CA PRO A 103 -2.23 8.64 -0.73
C PRO A 103 -2.54 9.09 -2.16
N SER A 104 -1.51 9.12 -3.01
CA SER A 104 -1.65 9.43 -4.44
C SER A 104 -1.34 8.18 -5.26
N VAL A 105 -2.36 7.65 -5.94
CA VAL A 105 -2.25 6.47 -6.83
C VAL A 105 -2.57 6.93 -8.24
N GLN A 106 -1.59 6.82 -9.15
CA GLN A 106 -1.70 7.28 -10.52
C GLN A 106 -1.17 6.22 -11.48
N ARG A 107 -1.80 6.07 -12.63
CA ARG A 107 -1.27 5.25 -13.72
C ARG A 107 -0.12 6.00 -14.39
N VAL A 108 0.99 5.31 -14.64
CA VAL A 108 2.16 5.86 -15.34
C VAL A 108 2.47 4.95 -16.51
N GLY A 109 2.22 5.45 -17.73
CA GLY A 109 2.38 4.64 -18.95
C GLY A 109 1.27 3.59 -19.12
N ASP A 110 1.60 2.52 -19.84
CA ASP A 110 0.61 1.55 -20.30
C ASP A 110 0.33 0.42 -19.30
N ASP A 111 1.27 0.08 -18.42
CA ASP A 111 1.28 -1.12 -17.58
C ASP A 111 1.68 -0.89 -16.11
N ARG A 112 1.97 0.37 -15.75
CA ARG A 112 2.54 0.71 -14.45
C ARG A 112 1.64 1.63 -13.63
N ILE A 113 1.71 1.45 -12.32
CA ILE A 113 0.97 2.22 -11.31
C ILE A 113 1.99 2.84 -10.35
N MET A 114 2.01 4.16 -10.29
CA MET A 114 2.79 4.92 -9.33
C MET A 114 1.96 5.20 -8.08
N VAL A 115 2.52 4.83 -6.94
CA VAL A 115 1.93 5.02 -5.61
C VAL A 115 2.85 5.93 -4.81
N GLN A 116 2.29 6.98 -4.23
CA GLN A 116 3.00 7.93 -3.36
C GLN A 116 2.31 7.96 -2.00
N LEU A 117 3.08 7.70 -0.96
CA LEU A 117 2.62 7.57 0.42
C LEU A 117 3.36 8.58 1.29
N PRO A 118 2.76 9.74 1.60
CA PRO A 118 3.39 10.72 2.47
C PRO A 118 3.43 10.21 3.93
N GLY A 119 4.50 10.54 4.66
CA GLY A 119 4.64 10.15 6.07
C GLY A 119 5.01 8.67 6.32
N VAL A 120 5.06 7.84 5.26
CA VAL A 120 5.57 6.47 5.33
C VAL A 120 7.08 6.48 5.14
N GLN A 121 7.82 6.08 6.17
CA GLN A 121 9.30 6.12 6.17
C GLN A 121 9.93 4.82 5.65
N ASP A 122 9.24 3.69 5.73
CA ASP A 122 9.76 2.38 5.31
C ASP A 122 9.06 1.85 4.05
N PRO A 123 9.65 2.04 2.85
CA PRO A 123 9.12 1.51 1.59
C PRO A 123 9.11 -0.03 1.54
N ALA A 124 10.04 -0.71 2.22
CA ALA A 124 10.22 -2.15 2.10
C ALA A 124 9.05 -2.90 2.73
N ARG A 125 8.61 -2.47 3.92
CA ARG A 125 7.42 -3.01 4.59
C ARG A 125 6.16 -2.86 3.76
N ILE A 126 5.97 -1.68 3.16
CA ILE A 126 4.80 -1.43 2.31
C ILE A 126 4.86 -2.25 1.03
N ARG A 127 6.03 -2.43 0.43
CA ARG A 127 6.20 -3.31 -0.73
C ARG A 127 5.76 -4.74 -0.41
N THR A 128 6.04 -5.25 0.78
CA THR A 128 5.56 -6.59 1.18
C THR A 128 4.03 -6.63 1.31
N LEU A 129 3.41 -5.59 1.87
CA LEU A 129 1.96 -5.50 2.03
C LEU A 129 1.21 -5.29 0.71
N LEU A 130 1.77 -4.50 -0.21
CA LEU A 130 1.17 -4.23 -1.52
C LEU A 130 1.54 -5.28 -2.58
N GLY A 131 2.72 -5.90 -2.47
CA GLY A 131 3.26 -6.85 -3.44
C GLY A 131 2.95 -8.31 -3.16
N SER A 132 2.44 -8.66 -1.98
CA SER A 132 1.92 -10.01 -1.73
C SER A 132 0.48 -10.12 -2.25
N THR A 133 0.29 -10.83 -3.36
CA THR A 133 -1.05 -11.27 -3.75
C THR A 133 -1.53 -12.28 -2.71
N ALA A 134 -2.31 -11.82 -1.72
CA ALA A 134 -2.96 -12.65 -0.72
C ALA A 134 -4.05 -13.49 -1.41
N LYS A 135 -3.64 -14.58 -2.09
CA LYS A 135 -4.57 -15.60 -2.58
C LYS A 135 -5.03 -16.41 -1.38
N LEU A 136 -6.27 -16.17 -0.98
CA LEU A 136 -6.95 -16.94 0.05
C LEU A 136 -7.94 -17.87 -0.62
N GLY A 137 -7.94 -19.14 -0.23
CA GLY A 137 -8.89 -20.14 -0.71
C GLY A 137 -9.25 -21.08 0.43
N PHE A 138 -10.54 -21.43 0.50
CA PHE A 138 -11.07 -22.39 1.45
C PHE A 138 -11.18 -23.74 0.76
N HIS A 139 -10.40 -24.72 1.22
CA HIS A 139 -10.39 -26.06 0.67
C HIS A 139 -11.09 -27.03 1.63
N MET A 140 -11.86 -27.96 1.07
CA MET A 140 -12.46 -29.03 1.85
C MET A 140 -11.39 -30.03 2.30
N LEU A 141 -11.48 -30.50 3.54
CA LEU A 141 -10.64 -31.58 4.03
C LEU A 141 -10.97 -32.87 3.27
N ALA A 142 -9.92 -33.60 2.89
CA ALA A 142 -10.01 -34.89 2.24
C ALA A 142 -9.52 -35.99 3.19
N ASP A 143 -9.85 -37.24 2.85
CA ASP A 143 -9.38 -38.38 3.62
C ASP A 143 -7.84 -38.46 3.57
N PRO A 144 -7.17 -38.59 4.72
CA PRO A 144 -5.71 -38.65 4.75
C PRO A 144 -5.24 -39.95 4.06
N PRO A 145 -4.25 -39.87 3.15
CA PRO A 145 -3.68 -41.07 2.55
C PRO A 145 -2.97 -41.91 3.60
N ALA A 146 -2.88 -43.23 3.35
CA ALA A 146 -2.09 -44.12 4.18
C ALA A 146 -0.62 -43.62 4.28
N PRO A 147 0.10 -43.89 5.38
CA PRO A 147 1.48 -43.45 5.54
C PRO A 147 2.36 -43.87 4.36
N GLY A 148 2.98 -42.91 3.68
CA GLY A 148 3.83 -43.15 2.50
C GLY A 148 3.07 -43.37 1.18
N ALA A 149 1.74 -43.38 1.20
CA ALA A 149 0.92 -43.46 0.00
C ALA A 149 0.74 -42.09 -0.67
N ARG A 150 0.56 -42.10 -1.99
CA ARG A 150 0.27 -40.90 -2.77
C ARG A 150 -1.19 -40.46 -2.50
N PRO A 151 -1.47 -39.15 -2.39
CA PRO A 151 -2.84 -38.67 -2.23
C PRO A 151 -3.71 -39.09 -3.43
N ALA A 152 -5.01 -39.26 -3.19
CA ALA A 152 -5.98 -39.55 -4.24
C ALA A 152 -5.96 -38.46 -5.33
N PRO A 153 -6.30 -38.79 -6.59
CA PRO A 153 -6.41 -37.79 -7.65
C PRO A 153 -7.31 -36.62 -7.23
N GLY A 154 -6.85 -35.38 -7.40
CA GLY A 154 -7.57 -34.19 -6.95
C GLY A 154 -7.41 -33.85 -5.47
N THR A 155 -6.50 -34.49 -4.74
CA THR A 155 -6.16 -34.15 -3.35
C THR A 155 -4.72 -33.62 -3.27
N LEU A 156 -4.50 -32.53 -2.54
CA LEU A 156 -3.18 -32.01 -2.19
C LEU A 156 -2.89 -32.26 -0.71
N LEU A 157 -1.63 -32.53 -0.41
CA LEU A 157 -1.10 -32.55 0.94
C LEU A 157 -0.44 -31.20 1.22
N LEU A 158 -1.03 -30.41 2.11
CA LEU A 158 -0.51 -29.11 2.50
C LEU A 158 0.10 -29.19 3.92
N PRO A 159 1.31 -28.65 4.14
CA PRO A 159 1.87 -28.52 5.47
C PRO A 159 1.14 -27.43 6.25
N MET A 160 0.78 -27.72 7.49
CA MET A 160 0.28 -26.73 8.44
C MET A 160 1.46 -25.87 8.94
N GLN A 161 1.26 -24.55 9.05
CA GLN A 161 2.31 -23.64 9.51
C GLN A 161 2.56 -23.77 11.02
N ASP A 162 1.49 -23.85 11.82
CA ASP A 162 1.59 -23.72 13.27
C ASP A 162 1.59 -25.06 14.02
N GLU A 163 1.11 -26.14 13.39
CA GLU A 163 1.14 -27.47 14.00
C GLU A 163 2.26 -28.34 13.43
N ARG A 164 3.09 -28.87 14.33
CA ARG A 164 4.07 -29.90 14.03
C ARG A 164 3.62 -31.23 14.60
N ASP A 165 3.99 -32.31 13.93
CA ASP A 165 3.80 -33.66 14.45
C ASP A 165 4.77 -33.97 15.60
N GLY A 166 4.60 -35.11 16.26
CA GLY A 166 5.48 -35.55 17.36
C GLY A 166 6.94 -35.81 16.95
N SER A 167 7.25 -35.77 15.64
CA SER A 167 8.62 -35.86 15.11
C SER A 167 9.24 -34.50 14.80
N GLY A 168 8.50 -33.41 15.02
CA GLY A 168 8.92 -32.03 14.74
C GLY A 168 8.78 -31.60 13.28
N ALA A 169 8.21 -32.44 12.42
CA ALA A 169 7.89 -32.12 11.03
C ALA A 169 6.52 -31.42 10.96
N PRO A 170 6.27 -30.54 9.97
CA PRO A 170 4.98 -29.87 9.84
C PRO A 170 3.88 -30.90 9.57
N ARG A 171 2.80 -30.85 10.37
CA ARG A 171 1.65 -31.74 10.20
C ARG A 171 1.05 -31.50 8.82
N LYS A 172 0.81 -32.57 8.06
CA LYS A 172 0.23 -32.46 6.71
C LYS A 172 -1.28 -32.71 6.77
N LEU A 173 -2.04 -31.85 6.12
CA LEU A 173 -3.48 -32.01 5.91
C LEU A 173 -3.75 -32.38 4.45
N ALA A 174 -4.59 -33.39 4.25
CA ALA A 174 -5.13 -33.69 2.93
C ALA A 174 -6.31 -32.77 2.66
N VAL A 175 -6.24 -32.01 1.57
CA VAL A 175 -7.29 -31.09 1.13
C VAL A 175 -7.62 -31.33 -0.33
N GLN A 176 -8.86 -31.04 -0.72
CA GLN A 176 -9.25 -31.07 -2.13
C GLN A 176 -8.49 -29.98 -2.91
N ALA A 177 -8.04 -30.33 -4.11
CA ALA A 177 -7.23 -29.45 -4.96
C ALA A 177 -7.98 -28.19 -5.39
N GLN A 178 -9.29 -28.32 -5.62
CA GLN A 178 -10.14 -27.21 -5.98
C GLN A 178 -10.59 -26.49 -4.70
N PRO A 179 -10.47 -25.15 -4.64
CA PRO A 179 -11.06 -24.39 -3.56
C PRO A 179 -12.59 -24.49 -3.66
N ALA A 180 -13.24 -24.70 -2.51
CA ALA A 180 -14.69 -24.61 -2.39
C ALA A 180 -15.17 -23.15 -2.37
N LEU A 181 -14.33 -22.24 -1.88
CA LEU A 181 -14.58 -20.80 -1.87
C LEU A 181 -13.26 -20.05 -2.05
N ASP A 182 -13.26 -19.02 -2.89
CA ASP A 182 -12.12 -18.12 -3.08
C ASP A 182 -12.28 -16.84 -2.24
N GLY A 183 -11.16 -16.15 -2.00
CA GLY A 183 -11.11 -14.92 -1.22
C GLY A 183 -11.79 -13.72 -1.87
N ASP A 184 -12.11 -13.77 -3.16
CA ASP A 184 -12.89 -12.74 -3.87
C ASP A 184 -14.34 -12.63 -3.38
N ARG A 185 -14.82 -13.66 -2.68
CA ARG A 185 -16.15 -13.69 -2.04
C ARG A 185 -16.15 -13.10 -0.63
N LEU A 186 -15.01 -12.67 -0.09
CA LEU A 186 -14.94 -12.05 1.23
C LEU A 186 -15.27 -10.56 1.13
N ALA A 187 -16.25 -10.12 1.91
CA ALA A 187 -16.62 -8.72 2.00
C ALA A 187 -15.75 -7.94 2.99
N ASP A 188 -15.37 -8.57 4.10
CA ASP A 188 -14.63 -7.93 5.18
C ASP A 188 -13.91 -8.97 6.07
N ALA A 189 -12.85 -8.56 6.76
CA ALA A 189 -12.10 -9.39 7.70
C ALA A 189 -11.40 -8.54 8.76
N HIS A 190 -11.63 -8.86 10.04
CA HIS A 190 -11.02 -8.16 11.18
C HIS A 190 -10.38 -9.16 12.12
N ALA A 191 -9.22 -8.81 12.67
CA ALA A 191 -8.65 -9.52 13.80
C ALA A 191 -9.38 -9.12 15.08
N GLY A 192 -9.73 -10.09 15.92
CA GLY A 192 -10.48 -9.84 17.14
C GLY A 192 -10.37 -11.02 18.07
N PHE A 193 -10.40 -10.75 19.36
CA PHE A 193 -10.27 -11.81 20.37
C PHE A 193 -11.58 -12.58 20.52
N ASP A 194 -11.51 -13.91 20.60
CA ASP A 194 -12.67 -14.73 20.96
C ASP A 194 -13.07 -14.39 22.42
N PRO A 195 -14.31 -13.92 22.67
CA PRO A 195 -14.76 -13.55 24.00
C PRO A 195 -14.78 -14.71 25.00
N ARG A 196 -14.68 -15.97 24.55
CA ARG A 196 -14.67 -17.16 25.39
C ARG A 196 -13.27 -17.66 25.74
N SER A 197 -12.34 -17.67 24.78
CA SER A 197 -10.97 -18.15 25.02
C SER A 197 -9.98 -17.03 25.31
N GLY A 198 -10.29 -15.78 24.92
CA GLY A 198 -9.36 -14.65 25.00
C GLY A 198 -8.19 -14.75 24.01
N GLU A 199 -8.25 -15.67 23.06
CA GLU A 199 -7.25 -15.84 22.00
C GLU A 199 -7.54 -14.87 20.84
N PRO A 200 -6.49 -14.34 20.18
CA PRO A 200 -6.60 -13.38 19.06
C PRO A 200 -7.09 -13.97 17.75
#